data_AF-A0A8S3JU43-F1
#
_entry.id   AF-A0A8S3JU43-F1
#
_cell.length_a   1.000
_cell.length_b   1.000
_cell.length_c   1.000
_cell.angle_alpha   90.00
_cell.angle_beta   90.00
_cell.angle_gamma   90.00
#
_symmetry.space_group_name_H-M   'P 1'
#
loop_
_entity.id
_entity.type
_entity.pdbx_description
1 polymer ?
#
loop_
_entity_poly.entity_id
_entity_poly.type
_entity_poly.pdbx_seq_one_letter_code
_entity_poly.pdbx_strand_id
1 'polypeptide(L)'
;MLLRNSSTIRIFTSIFRRNHRLIDHKLYPLHDRQSIEYNQLVLKSRQEFISTGCLYLPHFLTTETRSNILNEINSILTNSSQNLYNSYVEHTENLYNTSSPETNLNEIESSSKTIIAFDQISHESLLRKIYSWNPLINFITDVIQIYPNLYPSCDDLGALYIN
;
A
#
# COMPACT_ATOMS: atom_id res chain seq x y z
N MET A 1 -32.89 -38.66 3.69
CA MET A 1 -31.52 -38.79 3.16
C MET A 1 -31.37 -37.88 1.95
N LEU A 2 -30.92 -36.65 2.15
CA LEU A 2 -30.47 -35.73 1.08
C LEU A 2 -29.23 -35.02 1.61
N LEU A 3 -28.07 -35.43 1.09
CA LEU A 3 -26.76 -34.86 1.40
C LEU A 3 -26.71 -33.43 0.85
N ARG A 4 -26.70 -32.42 1.74
CA ARG A 4 -26.38 -31.03 1.35
C ARG A 4 -24.87 -30.91 1.17
N ASN A 5 -24.49 -30.46 -0.02
CA ASN A 5 -23.13 -30.29 -0.51
C ASN A 5 -22.23 -29.48 0.45
N SER A 6 -21.18 -30.15 0.94
CA SER A 6 -20.13 -29.63 1.82
C SER A 6 -19.04 -28.83 1.07
N SER A 7 -19.23 -28.57 -0.22
CA SER A 7 -18.22 -27.99 -1.10
C SER A 7 -18.20 -26.46 -1.09
N THR A 8 -19.33 -25.80 -0.81
CA THR A 8 -19.45 -24.34 -0.86
C THR A 8 -18.82 -23.65 0.37
N ILE A 9 -18.84 -24.31 1.53
CA ILE A 9 -18.27 -23.76 2.79
C ILE A 9 -16.74 -23.79 2.78
N ARG A 10 -16.11 -24.71 2.04
CA ARG A 10 -14.64 -24.81 1.95
C ARG A 10 -13.98 -23.71 1.11
N ILE A 11 -14.68 -23.15 0.13
CA ILE A 11 -14.13 -22.10 -0.75
C ILE A 11 -14.08 -20.76 0.00
N PHE A 12 -15.15 -20.39 0.72
CA PHE A 12 -15.18 -19.16 1.52
C PHE A 12 -14.17 -19.17 2.67
N THR A 13 -13.97 -20.32 3.33
CA THR A 13 -12.96 -20.46 4.39
C THR A 13 -11.52 -20.49 3.86
N SER A 14 -11.31 -20.95 2.62
CA SER A 14 -9.99 -20.97 1.97
C SER A 14 -9.49 -19.58 1.56
N ILE A 15 -10.39 -18.72 1.07
CA ILE A 15 -10.04 -17.34 0.68
C ILE A 15 -9.76 -16.49 1.93
N PHE A 16 -10.59 -16.63 2.98
CA PHE A 16 -10.38 -15.90 4.24
C PHE A 16 -9.08 -16.30 4.97
N ARG A 17 -8.69 -17.59 4.90
CA ARG A 17 -7.41 -18.08 5.47
C ARG A 17 -6.15 -17.58 4.75
N ARG A 18 -6.24 -17.18 3.48
CA ARG A 18 -5.06 -16.71 2.72
C ARG A 18 -4.63 -15.29 3.08
N ASN A 19 -5.58 -14.42 3.42
CA ASN A 19 -5.25 -13.02 3.77
C ASN A 19 -4.52 -12.92 5.12
N HIS A 20 -4.78 -13.84 6.05
CA HIS A 20 -4.10 -13.91 7.35
C HIS A 20 -2.57 -14.18 7.29
N ARG A 21 -2.01 -14.43 6.10
CA ARG A 21 -0.57 -14.65 5.90
C ARG A 21 0.13 -13.49 5.21
N LEU A 22 -0.61 -12.47 4.75
CA LEU A 22 -0.04 -11.38 3.99
C LEU A 22 0.75 -10.41 4.87
N ILE A 23 0.20 -10.16 6.05
CA ILE A 23 0.66 -9.14 6.99
C ILE A 23 1.05 -9.80 8.31
N ASP A 24 2.03 -9.22 9.00
CA ASP A 24 2.39 -9.66 10.33
C ASP A 24 1.32 -9.23 11.34
N HIS A 25 0.33 -10.10 11.55
CA HIS A 25 -0.77 -9.83 12.48
C HIS A 25 -0.36 -9.81 13.95
N LYS A 26 0.83 -10.29 14.30
CA LYS A 26 1.33 -10.16 15.67
C LYS A 26 1.72 -8.71 15.96
N LEU A 27 2.25 -8.02 14.95
CA LEU A 27 2.59 -6.60 15.02
C LEU A 27 1.39 -5.71 14.67
N TYR A 28 0.55 -6.15 13.74
CA TYR A 28 -0.56 -5.38 13.16
C TYR A 28 -1.88 -6.16 13.24
N PRO A 29 -2.59 -6.14 14.38
CA PRO A 29 -3.85 -6.88 14.58
C PRO A 29 -5.04 -6.20 13.89
N LEU A 30 -4.91 -5.86 12.60
CA LEU A 30 -5.90 -5.07 11.85
C LEU A 30 -7.25 -5.76 11.65
N HIS A 31 -7.33 -7.07 11.91
CA HIS A 31 -8.53 -7.87 11.74
C HIS A 31 -9.59 -7.63 12.83
N ASP A 32 -9.19 -7.14 14.00
CA ASP A 32 -10.11 -6.87 15.11
C ASP A 32 -10.04 -5.39 15.52
N ARG A 33 -10.88 -4.58 14.87
CA ARG A 33 -11.02 -3.15 15.12
C ARG A 33 -11.55 -2.82 16.52
N GLN A 34 -12.14 -3.79 17.23
CA GLN A 34 -12.69 -3.59 18.57
C GLN A 34 -11.70 -3.97 19.68
N SER A 35 -10.60 -4.64 19.33
CA SER A 35 -9.57 -5.05 20.28
C SER A 35 -8.86 -3.85 20.94
N ILE A 36 -8.33 -4.08 22.14
CA ILE A 36 -7.53 -3.08 22.86
C ILE A 36 -6.23 -2.83 22.09
N GLU A 37 -5.63 -3.89 21.55
CA GLU A 37 -4.39 -3.87 20.79
C GLU A 37 -4.51 -3.02 19.52
N TYR A 38 -5.63 -3.14 18.79
CA TYR A 38 -5.89 -2.29 17.64
C TYR A 38 -6.00 -0.81 18.02
N ASN A 39 -6.74 -0.50 19.09
CA ASN A 39 -6.91 0.87 19.55
C ASN A 39 -5.57 1.49 19.99
N GLN A 40 -4.73 0.73 20.68
CA GLN A 40 -3.39 1.16 21.05
C GLN A 40 -2.50 1.41 19.82
N LEU A 41 -2.57 0.53 18.82
CA LEU A 41 -1.86 0.71 17.56
C LEU A 41 -2.30 2.01 16.85
N VAL A 42 -3.61 2.24 16.69
CA VAL A 42 -4.14 3.46 16.07
C VAL A 42 -3.67 4.71 16.79
N LEU A 43 -3.75 4.74 18.13
CA LEU A 43 -3.32 5.89 18.92
C LEU A 43 -1.83 6.20 18.70
N LYS A 44 -0.97 5.18 18.77
CA LYS A 44 0.47 5.33 18.54
C LYS A 44 0.75 5.81 17.11
N SER A 45 0.17 5.15 16.11
CA SER A 45 0.34 5.48 14.70
C SER A 45 -0.16 6.88 14.37
N ARG A 46 -1.24 7.32 15.02
CA ARG A 46 -1.74 8.69 14.86
C ARG A 46 -0.80 9.73 15.45
N GLN A 47 -0.22 9.48 16.62
CA GLN A 47 0.76 10.40 17.22
C GLN A 47 1.99 10.57 16.30
N GLU A 48 2.48 9.47 15.73
CA GLU A 48 3.57 9.47 14.75
C GLU A 48 3.20 10.19 13.46
N PHE A 49 2.00 9.94 12.93
CA PHE A 49 1.51 10.61 11.74
C PHE A 49 1.35 12.12 11.93
N ILE A 50 0.83 12.57 13.07
CA ILE A 50 0.69 14.00 13.37
C ILE A 50 2.07 14.67 13.51
N SER A 51 3.07 13.97 14.08
CA SER A 51 4.38 14.57 14.32
C SER A 51 5.26 14.59 13.09
N THR A 52 5.16 13.61 12.20
CA THR A 52 6.06 13.45 11.04
C THR A 52 5.39 13.68 9.69
N GLY A 53 4.06 13.69 9.63
CA GLY A 53 3.30 13.65 8.39
C GLY A 53 3.29 12.27 7.70
N CYS A 54 3.98 11.28 8.27
CA CYS A 54 4.19 9.96 7.69
C CYS A 54 3.81 8.86 8.67
N LEU A 55 3.35 7.72 8.14
CA LEU A 55 3.12 6.52 8.92
C LEU A 55 4.14 5.46 8.53
N TYR A 56 5.05 5.12 9.44
CA TYR A 56 6.04 4.07 9.19
C TYR A 56 5.58 2.73 9.75
N LEU A 57 5.44 1.72 8.88
CA LEU A 57 4.98 0.37 9.22
C LEU A 57 6.10 -0.65 8.96
N PRO A 58 7.13 -0.74 9.83
CA PRO A 58 8.21 -1.68 9.66
C PRO A 58 7.70 -3.12 9.75
N HIS A 59 8.27 -4.01 8.93
CA HIS A 59 7.93 -5.44 8.93
C HIS A 59 6.44 -5.73 8.71
N PHE A 60 5.72 -4.81 8.05
CA PHE A 60 4.28 -4.95 7.80
C PHE A 60 3.95 -6.22 7.02
N LEU A 61 4.69 -6.50 5.96
CA LEU A 61 4.53 -7.71 5.16
C LEU A 61 5.30 -8.87 5.77
N THR A 62 4.70 -10.06 5.72
CA THR A 62 5.43 -11.29 6.04
C THR A 62 6.54 -11.53 5.01
N THR A 63 7.60 -12.26 5.41
CA THR A 63 8.72 -12.60 4.53
C THR A 63 8.27 -13.35 3.27
N GLU A 64 7.29 -14.25 3.41
CA GLU A 64 6.69 -15.00 2.29
C GLU A 64 6.03 -14.06 1.29
N THR A 65 5.20 -13.13 1.78
CA THR A 65 4.47 -12.16 0.95
C THR A 65 5.43 -11.24 0.22
N ARG A 66 6.44 -10.73 0.93
CA ARG A 66 7.50 -9.91 0.32
C ARG A 66 8.21 -10.66 -0.80
N SER A 67 8.58 -11.93 -0.58
CA SER A 67 9.23 -12.77 -1.59
C SER A 67 8.35 -12.95 -2.84
N ASN A 68 7.06 -13.23 -2.66
CA ASN A 68 6.12 -13.40 -3.76
C ASN A 68 5.94 -12.11 -4.58
N ILE A 69 5.82 -10.96 -3.90
CA ILE A 69 5.71 -9.66 -4.57
C ILE A 69 6.99 -9.36 -5.37
N LEU A 70 8.17 -9.62 -4.80
CA LEU A 70 9.44 -9.43 -5.51
C LEU A 70 9.56 -10.32 -6.74
N ASN A 71 9.12 -11.59 -6.66
CA ASN A 71 9.13 -12.49 -7.81
C ASN A 71 8.17 -12.02 -8.91
N GLU A 72 6.98 -11.52 -8.55
CA GLU A 72 6.04 -10.92 -9.49
C GLU A 72 6.66 -9.72 -10.20
N ILE A 73 7.24 -8.77 -9.44
CA ILE A 73 7.93 -7.61 -9.98
C ILE A 73 9.02 -8.04 -10.97
N ASN A 74 9.91 -8.94 -10.55
CA ASN A 74 11.00 -9.43 -11.40
C ASN A 74 10.48 -10.09 -12.69
N SER A 75 9.36 -10.81 -12.62
CA SER A 75 8.72 -11.39 -13.81
C SER A 75 8.19 -10.31 -14.75
N ILE A 76 7.59 -9.23 -14.23
CA ILE A 76 7.12 -8.10 -15.05
C ILE A 76 8.33 -7.43 -15.73
N LEU A 77 9.38 -7.14 -14.96
CA LEU A 77 10.61 -6.52 -15.47
C LEU A 77 11.32 -7.37 -16.54
N THR A 78 11.32 -8.70 -16.39
CA THR A 78 11.96 -9.62 -17.35
C THR A 78 11.14 -9.76 -18.62
N ASN A 79 9.81 -9.75 -18.51
CA ASN A 79 8.90 -9.94 -19.65
C ASN A 79 8.57 -8.64 -20.37
N SER A 80 8.86 -7.48 -19.78
CA SER A 80 8.71 -6.18 -20.44
C SER A 80 9.78 -6.03 -21.52
N SER A 81 9.44 -6.38 -22.75
CA SER A 81 10.37 -6.44 -23.87
C SER A 81 10.90 -5.07 -24.35
N GLN A 82 10.38 -3.92 -23.91
CA GLN A 82 10.99 -2.61 -24.24
C GLN A 82 10.45 -1.34 -23.56
N ASN A 83 9.34 -1.33 -22.80
CA ASN A 83 8.76 -0.05 -22.32
C ASN A 83 8.30 -0.09 -20.86
N LEU A 84 9.23 -0.28 -19.93
CA LEU A 84 9.03 0.34 -18.62
C LEU A 84 9.40 1.80 -18.81
N TYR A 85 8.45 2.69 -18.54
CA TYR A 85 8.69 4.12 -18.70
C TYR A 85 9.66 4.55 -17.61
N ASN A 86 10.92 4.76 -17.99
CA ASN A 86 11.81 5.59 -17.20
C ASN A 86 11.26 7.01 -17.30
N SER A 87 10.51 7.42 -16.30
CA SER A 87 10.07 8.80 -16.19
C SER A 87 11.27 9.62 -15.72
N TYR A 88 11.72 10.53 -16.58
CA TYR A 88 12.65 11.57 -16.20
C TYR A 88 11.83 12.80 -15.86
N VAL A 89 11.91 13.22 -14.62
CA VAL A 89 11.17 14.39 -14.14
C VAL A 89 12.18 15.38 -13.58
N GLU A 90 12.25 16.55 -14.20
CA GLU A 90 12.92 17.72 -13.65
C GLU A 90 11.88 18.53 -12.89
N HIS A 91 12.10 18.71 -11.58
CA HIS A 91 11.33 19.65 -10.77
C HIS A 91 12.20 20.89 -10.55
N THR A 92 11.59 22.05 -10.81
CA THR A 92 12.11 23.33 -10.33
C THR A 92 11.25 23.73 -9.14
N GLU A 93 11.72 23.42 -7.94
CA GLU A 93 11.07 23.97 -6.75
C GLU A 93 11.46 25.44 -6.63
N ASN A 94 10.51 26.34 -6.89
CA ASN A 94 10.65 27.72 -6.42
C ASN A 94 10.47 27.70 -4.91
N LEU A 95 11.56 27.42 -4.18
CA LEU A 95 11.61 27.59 -2.73
C LEU A 95 11.48 29.10 -2.44
N TYR A 96 10.26 29.59 -2.28
CA TYR A 96 10.02 30.95 -1.82
C TYR A 96 10.54 31.07 -0.39
N ASN A 97 11.79 31.50 -0.25
CA ASN A 97 12.30 31.98 1.03
C ASN A 97 11.58 33.30 1.33
N THR A 98 10.57 33.26 2.21
CA THR A 98 9.80 34.44 2.63
C THR A 98 10.61 35.48 3.42
N SER A 99 11.94 35.29 3.54
CA SER A 99 12.79 36.11 4.40
C SER A 99 13.91 36.87 3.69
N SER A 100 14.18 36.67 2.41
CA SER A 100 15.21 37.47 1.71
C SER A 100 15.05 37.48 0.19
N PRO A 101 15.04 38.67 -0.46
CA PRO A 101 14.90 38.80 -1.91
C PRO A 101 16.12 38.29 -2.72
N GLU A 102 17.19 37.81 -2.07
CA GLU A 102 18.45 37.44 -2.72
C GLU A 102 18.77 35.93 -2.75
N THR A 103 17.91 35.07 -2.20
CA THR A 103 18.14 33.60 -2.19
C THR A 103 17.05 32.87 -2.98
N ASN A 104 17.02 33.05 -4.29
CA ASN A 104 16.38 32.09 -5.19
C ASN A 104 17.29 30.86 -5.27
N LEU A 105 17.11 29.91 -4.34
CA LEU A 105 17.67 28.58 -4.47
C LEU A 105 16.79 27.82 -5.48
N ASN A 106 17.07 27.99 -6.76
CA ASN A 106 16.51 27.13 -7.80
C ASN A 106 17.25 25.78 -7.71
N GLU A 107 16.81 24.90 -6.81
CA GLU A 107 17.28 23.52 -6.82
C GLU A 107 16.59 22.78 -7.98
N ILE A 108 17.41 22.29 -8.91
CA ILE A 108 16.95 21.40 -9.98
C ILE A 108 17.10 19.99 -9.43
N GLU A 109 15.97 19.35 -9.14
CA GLU A 109 15.95 17.93 -8.82
C GLU A 109 15.67 17.12 -10.07
N SER A 110 16.60 16.23 -10.42
CA SER A 110 16.44 15.23 -11.48
C SER A 110 16.20 13.86 -10.85
N SER A 111 15.08 13.22 -11.20
CA SER A 111 14.85 11.82 -10.85
C SER A 111 14.57 10.98 -12.09
N SER A 112 15.16 9.78 -12.13
CA SER A 112 14.85 8.74 -13.11
C SER A 112 14.26 7.56 -12.36
N LYS A 113 12.99 7.24 -12.66
CA LYS A 113 12.22 6.22 -11.96
C LYS A 113 11.65 5.21 -12.93
N THR A 114 11.87 3.93 -12.65
CA THR A 114 11.21 2.82 -13.32
C THR A 114 9.87 2.61 -12.64
N ILE A 115 8.77 2.91 -13.33
CA ILE A 115 7.44 2.77 -12.75
C ILE A 115 6.73 1.56 -13.36
N ILE A 116 6.19 0.70 -12.51
CA ILE A 116 5.18 -0.30 -12.89
C ILE A 116 3.82 0.27 -12.49
N ALA A 117 3.01 0.61 -13.48
CA ALA A 117 1.68 1.17 -13.29
C ALA A 117 0.66 0.12 -12.83
N PHE A 118 -0.48 0.57 -12.30
CA PHE A 118 -1.45 -0.33 -11.70
C PHE A 118 -1.94 -1.40 -12.68
N ASP A 119 -2.34 -1.02 -13.90
CA ASP A 119 -2.77 -1.90 -14.99
C ASP A 119 -1.75 -3.00 -15.36
N GLN A 120 -0.45 -2.75 -15.15
CA GLN A 120 0.63 -3.71 -15.41
C GLN A 120 0.80 -4.76 -14.30
N ILE A 121 0.27 -4.51 -13.11
CA ILE A 121 0.31 -5.46 -11.99
C ILE A 121 -0.78 -6.52 -12.18
N SER A 122 -0.51 -7.80 -11.92
CA SER A 122 -1.53 -8.86 -12.11
C SER A 122 -2.77 -8.62 -11.23
N HIS A 123 -3.97 -8.93 -11.75
CA HIS A 123 -5.19 -8.94 -10.94
C HIS A 123 -5.12 -9.93 -9.77
N GLU A 124 -4.29 -10.98 -9.88
CA GLU A 124 -4.07 -11.93 -8.81
C GLU A 124 -2.98 -11.53 -7.82
N SER A 125 -2.32 -10.37 -8.05
CA SER A 125 -1.24 -9.86 -7.22
C SER A 125 -1.64 -9.76 -5.76
N LEU A 126 -0.72 -10.17 -4.88
CA LEU A 126 -0.87 -9.96 -3.44
C LEU A 126 -0.86 -8.47 -3.10
N LEU A 127 -0.13 -7.65 -3.86
CA LEU A 127 -0.07 -6.21 -3.63
C LEU A 127 -1.42 -5.54 -3.92
N ARG A 128 -2.08 -5.90 -5.03
CA ARG A 128 -3.45 -5.44 -5.32
C ARG A 128 -4.43 -5.89 -4.24
N LYS A 129 -4.32 -7.14 -3.77
CA LYS A 129 -5.16 -7.68 -2.68
C LYS A 129 -4.99 -6.88 -1.39
N ILE A 130 -3.76 -6.50 -1.04
CA ILE A 130 -3.45 -5.67 0.14
C ILE A 130 -4.00 -4.24 -0.04
N TYR A 131 -3.82 -3.64 -1.22
CA TYR A 131 -4.31 -2.29 -1.53
C TYR A 131 -5.82 -2.15 -1.32
N SER A 132 -6.60 -3.14 -1.73
CA SER A 132 -8.05 -3.17 -1.56
C SER A 132 -8.52 -3.82 -0.24
N TRP A 133 -7.63 -4.07 0.71
CA TRP A 133 -7.96 -4.83 1.92
C TRP A 133 -8.63 -3.95 2.97
N ASN A 134 -9.93 -4.17 3.21
CA ASN A 134 -10.74 -3.36 4.13
C ASN A 134 -10.12 -3.13 5.53
N PRO A 135 -9.53 -4.13 6.21
CA PRO A 135 -8.82 -3.91 7.47
C PRO A 135 -7.70 -2.86 7.40
N LEU A 136 -6.91 -2.83 6.33
CA LEU A 136 -5.88 -1.81 6.15
C LEU A 136 -6.51 -0.43 5.86
N ILE A 137 -7.55 -0.39 5.02
CA ILE A 137 -8.27 0.86 4.71
C ILE A 137 -8.88 1.44 6.00
N ASN A 138 -9.53 0.62 6.82
CA ASN A 138 -10.10 1.02 8.10
C ASN A 138 -9.02 1.53 9.06
N PHE A 139 -7.89 0.82 9.15
CA PHE A 139 -6.76 1.24 9.97
C PHE A 139 -6.22 2.60 9.54
N ILE A 140 -5.98 2.81 8.25
CA ILE A 140 -5.51 4.10 7.72
C ILE A 140 -6.55 5.18 8.02
N THR A 141 -7.84 4.91 7.77
CA THR A 141 -8.97 5.81 8.05
C THR A 141 -8.98 6.26 9.52
N ASP A 142 -8.79 5.32 10.44
CA ASP A 142 -8.77 5.58 11.88
C ASP A 142 -7.55 6.40 12.31
N VAL A 143 -6.37 6.14 11.72
CA VAL A 143 -5.14 6.90 11.97
C VAL A 143 -5.27 8.35 11.49
N ILE A 144 -5.70 8.55 10.24
CA ILE A 144 -5.80 9.87 9.63
C ILE A 144 -7.06 10.64 10.05
N GLN A 145 -8.08 9.96 10.60
CA GLN A 145 -9.38 10.51 10.98
C GLN A 145 -10.15 11.16 9.82
N ILE A 146 -10.11 10.55 8.63
CA ILE A 146 -10.96 10.94 7.51
C ILE A 146 -12.33 10.26 7.66
N TYR A 147 -13.40 11.05 7.69
CA TYR A 147 -14.77 10.58 7.76
C TYR A 147 -15.57 11.05 6.53
N PRO A 148 -16.54 10.26 6.03
CA PRO A 148 -16.99 8.98 6.57
C PRO A 148 -16.11 7.78 6.19
N ASN A 149 -15.42 7.78 5.03
CA ASN A 149 -14.66 6.63 4.55
C ASN A 149 -13.49 7.05 3.66
N LEU A 150 -12.38 6.31 3.74
CA LEU A 150 -11.35 6.26 2.71
C LEU A 150 -11.70 5.17 1.69
N TYR A 151 -11.52 5.46 0.40
CA TYR A 151 -11.76 4.50 -0.68
C TYR A 151 -10.50 4.31 -1.52
N PRO A 152 -10.22 3.09 -1.99
CA PRO A 152 -9.20 2.87 -3.02
C PRO A 152 -9.50 3.72 -4.26
N SER A 153 -8.46 4.25 -4.89
CA SER A 153 -8.60 4.97 -6.14
C SER A 153 -9.07 4.03 -7.25
N CYS A 154 -9.93 4.53 -8.13
CA CYS A 154 -10.35 3.84 -9.35
C CYS A 154 -9.49 4.20 -10.57
N ASP A 155 -8.36 4.88 -10.36
CA ASP A 155 -7.41 5.21 -11.42
C ASP A 155 -6.64 3.96 -11.86
N ASP A 156 -6.90 3.50 -13.08
CA ASP A 156 -6.29 2.29 -13.64
C ASP A 156 -4.77 2.40 -13.84
N LEU A 157 -4.19 3.60 -13.79
CA LEU A 157 -2.74 3.82 -13.89
C LEU A 157 -2.14 4.19 -12.52
N GLY A 158 -2.78 5.13 -11.82
CA GLY A 158 -2.26 5.79 -10.63
C GLY A 158 -2.72 5.23 -9.28
N ALA A 159 -3.65 4.26 -9.24
CA ALA A 159 -4.18 3.78 -7.96
C ALA A 159 -3.11 3.16 -7.06
N LEU A 160 -2.18 2.40 -7.65
CA LEU A 160 -1.05 1.75 -6.99
C LEU A 160 0.05 1.57 -8.03
N TYR A 161 1.27 2.00 -7.71
CA TYR A 161 2.42 1.80 -8.57
C TYR A 161 3.63 1.32 -7.76
N ILE A 162 4.60 0.75 -8.46
CA ILE A 162 5.88 0.29 -7.91
C ILE A 162 6.98 1.15 -8.52
N ASN A 163 7.91 1.62 -7.69
CA ASN A 163 9.05 2.46 -8.05
C ASN A 163 10.33 1.91 -7.41
#